data_AF-A0A2T6BNC1-F1
#
_entry.id   AF-A0A2T6BNC1-F1
#
_cell.length_a   1.000
_cell.length_b   1.000
_cell.length_c   1.000
_cell.angle_alpha   90.00
_cell.angle_beta   90.00
_cell.angle_gamma   90.00
#
_symmetry.space_group_name_H-M   'P 1'
#
loop_
_entity.id
_entity.type
_entity.pdbx_description
1 polymer ?
#
loop_
_entity_poly.entity_id
_entity_poly.type
_entity_poly.pdbx_seq_one_letter_code
_entity_poly.pdbx_strand_id
1 'polypeptide(L)'
;MPEPQSSSATPVSPEQVKKARMLVSMLGADFAKSSKHPFFKDLARTAVQPSPEPMNAPDMSAALAKLVKTLADPRVAQRLRPKPSPEPEARPEVTAPLPLDTDLPMQHPVLIAKQMMGFPKPDRVAMMRRLPGPTARQVAAYLSELEADTAE
;
A
#
# COMPACT_ATOMS: atom_id res chain seq x y z
N MET A 1 -3.23 -2.39 50.95
CA MET A 1 -1.93 -1.97 50.39
C MET A 1 -1.64 -2.86 49.19
N PRO A 2 -1.75 -2.42 47.94
CA PRO A 2 -1.25 -3.20 46.81
C PRO A 2 0.15 -2.71 46.41
N GLU A 3 1.09 -3.66 46.35
CA GLU A 3 2.49 -3.44 45.98
C GLU A 3 2.64 -3.11 44.48
N PRO A 4 3.52 -2.16 44.09
CA PRO A 4 3.86 -1.96 42.69
C PRO A 4 4.78 -3.10 42.23
N GLN A 5 4.24 -3.98 41.40
CA GLN A 5 4.98 -5.02 40.71
C GLN A 5 6.12 -4.38 39.89
N SER A 6 7.34 -4.59 40.35
CA SER A 6 8.58 -4.31 39.64
C SER A 6 8.63 -5.21 38.40
N SER A 7 8.29 -4.63 37.25
CA SER A 7 8.46 -5.26 35.94
C SER A 7 9.94 -5.62 35.76
N SER A 8 10.23 -6.91 35.78
CA SER A 8 11.53 -7.50 35.48
C SER A 8 12.07 -6.94 34.15
N ALA A 9 13.20 -6.25 34.21
CA ALA A 9 13.89 -5.67 33.06
C ALA A 9 14.42 -6.77 32.13
N THR A 10 13.58 -7.20 31.19
CA THR A 10 14.04 -7.92 30.00
C THR A 10 14.81 -6.92 29.13
N PRO A 11 16.01 -7.28 28.61
CA PRO A 11 16.72 -6.39 27.70
C PRO A 11 15.83 -6.10 26.49
N VAL A 12 15.52 -4.82 26.29
CA VAL A 12 14.63 -4.38 25.22
C VAL A 12 15.36 -4.54 23.89
N SER A 13 14.77 -5.32 22.99
CA SER A 13 15.34 -5.54 21.65
C SER A 13 15.27 -4.25 20.82
N PRO A 14 16.23 -3.97 19.93
CA PRO A 14 16.20 -2.79 19.05
C PRO A 14 14.93 -2.73 18.19
N GLU A 15 14.37 -3.88 17.79
CA GLU A 15 13.08 -3.92 17.10
C GLU A 15 11.93 -3.41 17.96
N GLN A 16 11.97 -3.69 19.26
CA GLN A 16 10.95 -3.24 20.20
C GLN A 16 11.05 -1.73 20.42
N VAL A 17 12.26 -1.16 20.44
CA VAL A 17 12.46 0.29 20.47
C VAL A 17 11.87 0.95 19.23
N LYS A 18 12.10 0.37 18.04
CA LYS A 18 11.53 0.88 16.78
C LYS A 18 10.01 0.80 16.76
N LYS A 19 9.44 -0.34 17.18
CA LYS A 19 7.97 -0.53 17.29
C LYS A 19 7.38 0.44 18.31
N ALA A 20 8.01 0.62 19.47
CA ALA A 20 7.57 1.57 20.47
C ALA A 20 7.61 3.01 19.96
N ARG A 21 8.69 3.45 19.29
CA ARG A 21 8.76 4.77 18.64
C ARG A 21 7.66 4.96 17.61
N MET A 22 7.44 3.97 16.74
CA MET A 22 6.37 4.02 15.74
C MET A 22 4.99 4.18 16.40
N LEU A 23 4.71 3.37 17.43
CA LEU A 23 3.46 3.44 18.17
C LEU A 23 3.30 4.77 18.91
N VAL A 24 4.35 5.32 19.51
CA VAL A 24 4.34 6.65 20.15
C VAL A 24 4.10 7.75 19.10
N SER A 25 4.69 7.65 17.91
CA SER A 25 4.46 8.62 16.83
C SER A 25 3.03 8.57 16.29
N MET A 26 2.45 7.37 16.12
CA MET A 26 1.06 7.21 15.66
C MET A 26 0.05 7.68 16.70
N LEU A 27 0.33 7.41 17.98
CA LEU A 27 -0.55 7.74 19.09
C LEU A 27 -0.40 9.19 19.59
N GLY A 28 0.70 9.83 19.26
CA GLY A 28 1.10 11.13 19.78
C GLY A 28 1.96 11.00 21.03
N ALA A 29 3.09 11.70 21.04
CA ALA A 29 4.03 11.69 22.16
C ALA A 29 3.39 12.15 23.48
N ASP A 30 2.44 13.08 23.40
CA ASP A 30 1.76 13.64 24.57
C ASP A 30 0.73 12.68 25.16
N PHE A 31 0.09 11.87 24.33
CA PHE A 31 -0.80 10.82 24.80
C PHE A 31 -0.04 9.72 25.54
N ALA A 32 1.07 9.24 24.96
CA ALA A 32 1.87 8.19 25.58
C ALA A 32 2.45 8.61 26.94
N LYS A 33 2.80 9.89 27.10
CA LYS A 33 3.32 10.46 28.36
C LYS A 33 2.23 10.74 29.40
N SER A 34 1.07 11.23 28.99
CA SER A 34 -0.04 11.61 29.89
C SER A 34 -0.97 10.45 30.24
N SER A 35 -0.86 9.32 29.53
CA SER A 35 -1.72 8.16 29.75
C SER A 35 -1.53 7.58 31.15
N LYS A 36 -2.67 7.26 31.79
CA LYS A 36 -2.71 6.60 33.11
C LYS A 36 -2.35 5.12 33.03
N HIS A 37 -2.36 4.53 31.83
CA HIS A 37 -2.19 3.09 31.65
C HIS A 37 -0.69 2.72 31.58
N PRO A 38 -0.24 1.70 32.34
CA PRO A 38 1.18 1.36 32.51
C PRO A 38 1.89 1.05 31.19
N PHE A 39 1.21 0.35 30.28
CA PHE A 39 1.74 0.04 28.94
C PHE A 39 2.28 1.27 28.20
N PHE A 40 1.56 2.40 28.19
CA PHE A 40 1.98 3.58 27.43
C PHE A 40 3.13 4.32 28.10
N LYS A 41 3.24 4.23 29.43
CA LYS A 41 4.40 4.76 30.16
C LYS A 41 5.66 3.96 29.82
N ASP A 42 5.54 2.65 29.75
CA ASP A 42 6.65 1.79 29.35
C ASP A 42 6.98 1.97 27.87
N LEU A 43 5.98 2.09 27.01
CA LEU A 43 6.14 2.42 25.60
C LEU A 43 6.89 3.74 25.39
N ALA A 44 6.52 4.79 26.13
CA ALA A 44 7.19 6.09 26.07
C ALA A 44 8.64 6.00 26.57
N ARG A 45 8.90 5.24 27.64
CA ARG A 45 10.26 5.00 28.16
C ARG A 45 11.12 4.24 27.16
N THR A 46 10.56 3.18 26.56
CA THR A 46 11.23 2.36 25.55
C THR A 46 11.50 3.15 24.28
N ALA A 47 10.59 4.02 23.85
CA ALA A 47 10.77 4.84 22.66
C ALA A 47 11.94 5.84 22.78
N VAL A 48 12.27 6.30 23.99
CA VAL A 48 13.36 7.27 24.23
C VAL A 48 14.74 6.59 24.24
N GLN A 49 14.82 5.27 24.41
CA GLN A 49 16.11 4.58 24.43
C GLN A 49 16.88 4.78 23.12
N PRO A 50 18.19 5.06 23.17
CA PRO A 50 19.01 5.18 21.98
C PRO A 50 19.02 3.82 21.26
N SER A 51 18.54 3.79 20.01
CA SER A 51 18.68 2.60 19.18
C SER A 51 20.16 2.46 18.81
N PRO A 52 20.83 1.35 19.17
CA PRO A 52 22.24 1.15 18.84
C PRO A 52 22.47 0.79 17.37
N GLU A 53 21.42 0.73 16.55
CA GLU A 53 21.55 0.38 15.14
C GLU A 53 21.96 1.62 14.33
N PRO A 54 23.21 1.71 13.83
CA PRO A 54 23.54 2.72 12.85
C PRO A 54 22.64 2.45 11.65
N MET A 55 21.79 3.41 11.33
CA MET A 55 21.04 3.41 10.08
C MET A 55 22.10 3.50 8.99
N ASN A 56 22.55 2.36 8.47
CA ASN A 56 23.41 2.30 7.30
C ASN A 56 22.65 3.00 6.19
N ALA A 57 22.96 4.27 5.98
CA ALA A 57 22.38 5.04 4.90
C ALA A 57 22.70 4.26 3.62
N PRO A 58 21.69 3.89 2.82
CA PRO A 58 21.94 3.17 1.59
C PRO A 58 22.88 4.03 0.75
N ASP A 59 24.00 3.45 0.34
CA ASP A 59 24.97 4.14 -0.49
C ASP A 59 24.33 4.43 -1.85
N MET A 60 23.82 5.65 -2.00
CA MET A 60 23.13 6.13 -3.19
C MET A 60 24.02 6.01 -4.42
N SER A 61 25.34 6.13 -4.26
CA SER A 61 26.30 6.00 -5.37
C SER A 61 26.31 4.56 -5.91
N ALA A 62 26.29 3.56 -5.03
CA ALA A 62 26.23 2.15 -5.41
C ALA A 62 24.87 1.76 -6.03
N ALA A 63 23.77 2.35 -5.55
CA ALA A 63 22.44 2.14 -6.11
C ALA A 63 22.34 2.71 -7.54
N LEU A 64 22.86 3.92 -7.76
CA LEU A 64 22.91 4.55 -9.08
C LEU A 64 23.84 3.80 -10.04
N ALA A 65 25.02 3.36 -9.58
CA ALA A 65 25.94 2.58 -10.39
C ALA A 65 25.31 1.24 -10.83
N LYS A 66 24.57 0.56 -9.94
CA LYS A 66 23.80 -0.64 -10.29
C LYS A 66 22.72 -0.34 -11.31
N LEU A 67 21.96 0.75 -11.15
CA LEU A 67 20.91 1.15 -12.07
C LEU A 67 21.46 1.44 -13.47
N VAL A 68 22.53 2.23 -13.57
CA VAL A 68 23.20 2.53 -14.84
C VAL A 68 23.71 1.25 -15.50
N LYS A 69 24.32 0.34 -14.71
CA LYS A 69 24.78 -0.96 -15.22
C LYS A 69 23.62 -1.82 -15.73
N THR A 70 22.46 -1.79 -15.10
CA THR A 70 21.27 -2.53 -15.56
C THR A 70 20.63 -1.91 -16.81
N LEU A 71 20.68 -0.59 -16.95
CA LEU A 71 20.16 0.12 -18.14
C LEU A 71 21.08 -0.04 -19.36
N ALA A 72 22.40 -0.10 -19.12
CA ALA A 72 23.39 -0.31 -20.17
C ALA A 72 23.46 -1.76 -20.67
N ASP A 73 22.85 -2.72 -19.97
CA ASP A 73 22.83 -4.13 -20.39
C ASP A 73 21.64 -4.40 -21.34
N PRO A 74 21.88 -4.59 -22.66
CA PRO A 74 20.82 -4.81 -23.64
C PRO A 74 20.06 -6.13 -23.41
N ARG A 75 20.57 -7.06 -22.60
CA ARG A 75 19.89 -8.33 -22.29
C ARG A 75 18.83 -8.18 -21.20
N VAL A 76 18.90 -7.14 -20.37
CA VAL A 76 17.91 -6.86 -19.31
C VAL A 76 16.63 -6.27 -19.91
N ALA A 77 16.76 -5.46 -20.97
CA ALA A 77 15.62 -4.89 -21.72
C ALA A 77 14.70 -5.97 -22.31
N GLN A 78 15.22 -7.14 -22.68
CA GLN A 78 14.41 -8.27 -23.17
C GLN A 78 13.74 -9.09 -22.05
N ARG A 79 14.28 -9.07 -20.82
CA ARG A 79 13.73 -9.83 -19.68
C ARG A 79 12.62 -9.09 -18.93
N LEU A 80 12.50 -7.79 -19.13
CA LEU A 80 11.40 -6.97 -18.58
C LEU A 80 10.14 -7.01 -19.45
N ARG A 81 10.16 -7.68 -20.61
CA ARG A 81 8.92 -8.04 -21.30
C ARG A 81 8.25 -9.16 -20.50
N PRO A 82 6.99 -8.98 -20.04
CA PRO A 82 6.23 -10.08 -19.46
C PRO A 82 6.18 -11.21 -20.49
N LYS A 83 6.64 -12.39 -20.08
CA LYS A 83 6.53 -13.61 -20.87
C LYS A 83 5.03 -13.84 -21.14
N PRO A 84 4.57 -13.98 -22.40
CA PRO A 84 3.20 -14.41 -22.65
C PRO A 84 3.04 -15.80 -22.03
N SER A 85 2.10 -15.91 -21.08
CA SER A 85 1.71 -17.18 -20.49
C SER A 85 1.22 -18.12 -21.59
N PRO A 86 1.58 -19.42 -21.57
CA PRO A 86 1.04 -20.38 -22.52
C PRO A 86 -0.47 -20.52 -22.29
N GLU A 87 -1.22 -20.49 -23.39
CA GLU A 87 -2.66 -20.78 -23.46
C GLU A 87 -2.97 -22.14 -22.83
N PRO A 88 -4.02 -22.27 -22.02
CA PRO A 88 -4.79 -23.49 -21.95
C PRO A 88 -5.92 -23.43 -22.97
N GLU A 89 -5.92 -24.41 -23.87
CA GLU A 89 -6.96 -24.65 -24.86
C GLU A 89 -8.37 -24.76 -24.23
N ALA A 90 -9.35 -24.34 -25.05
CA ALA A 90 -10.69 -24.92 -25.21
C ALA A 90 -11.79 -24.56 -24.19
N ARG A 91 -12.64 -23.55 -24.52
CA ARG A 91 -14.00 -23.69 -25.13
C ARG A 91 -14.89 -22.44 -24.94
N PRO A 92 -15.97 -22.30 -25.74
CA PRO A 92 -16.41 -21.02 -26.31
C PRO A 92 -17.56 -20.38 -25.52
N GLU A 93 -17.69 -19.06 -25.57
CA GLU A 93 -18.83 -18.44 -26.25
C GLU A 93 -18.64 -16.93 -26.41
N VAL A 94 -19.25 -16.47 -27.49
CA VAL A 94 -19.24 -15.15 -28.08
C VAL A 94 -19.76 -14.10 -27.10
N THR A 95 -18.95 -13.08 -26.84
CA THR A 95 -19.47 -11.70 -26.76
C THR A 95 -18.34 -10.78 -27.17
N ALA A 96 -18.56 -10.01 -28.23
CA ALA A 96 -17.57 -9.13 -28.83
C ALA A 96 -16.85 -8.31 -27.74
N PRO A 97 -15.50 -8.27 -27.71
CA PRO A 97 -14.81 -7.39 -26.79
C PRO A 97 -15.14 -5.95 -27.21
N LEU A 98 -15.89 -5.24 -26.36
CA LEU A 98 -15.95 -3.79 -26.41
C LEU A 98 -14.50 -3.28 -26.43
N PRO A 99 -14.15 -2.34 -27.32
CA PRO A 99 -12.81 -1.78 -27.40
C PRO A 99 -12.64 -0.83 -26.21
N LEU A 100 -12.43 -1.38 -25.02
CA LEU A 100 -11.84 -0.63 -23.93
C LEU A 100 -10.37 -0.95 -23.96
N ASP A 101 -9.65 -0.06 -24.65
CA ASP A 101 -8.21 -0.04 -24.78
C ASP A 101 -7.51 -0.32 -23.45
N THR A 102 -6.42 -1.05 -23.61
CA THR A 102 -5.62 -1.85 -22.68
C THR A 102 -5.03 -1.15 -21.45
N ASP A 103 -5.47 0.08 -21.11
CA ASP A 103 -4.78 0.97 -20.15
C ASP A 103 -5.61 1.41 -18.94
N LEU A 104 -6.78 0.80 -18.72
CA LEU A 104 -7.58 1.00 -17.50
C LEU A 104 -6.76 0.99 -16.18
N PRO A 105 -5.77 0.10 -15.96
CA PRO A 105 -5.01 0.12 -14.71
C PRO A 105 -3.99 1.27 -14.58
N MET A 106 -3.69 2.01 -15.67
CA MET A 106 -2.78 3.17 -15.64
C MET A 106 -3.51 4.51 -15.54
N GLN A 107 -4.85 4.51 -15.70
CA GLN A 107 -5.65 5.74 -15.62
C GLN A 107 -6.00 6.10 -14.17
N HIS A 108 -6.17 7.41 -13.92
CA HIS A 108 -6.59 7.91 -12.60
C HIS A 108 -8.01 7.40 -12.26
N PRO A 109 -8.28 6.92 -11.03
CA PRO A 109 -9.58 6.34 -10.66
C PRO A 109 -10.80 7.21 -10.97
N VAL A 110 -10.68 8.53 -10.82
CA VAL A 110 -11.75 9.50 -11.15
C VAL A 110 -12.12 9.46 -12.63
N LEU A 111 -11.14 9.33 -13.53
CA LEU A 111 -11.41 9.29 -14.97
C LEU A 111 -12.11 7.99 -15.35
N ILE A 112 -11.72 6.90 -14.72
CA ILE A 112 -12.38 5.59 -14.88
C ILE A 112 -13.83 5.70 -14.40
N ALA A 113 -14.08 6.28 -13.23
CA ALA A 113 -15.44 6.50 -12.73
C ALA A 113 -16.29 7.34 -13.70
N LYS A 114 -15.73 8.43 -14.23
CA LYS A 114 -16.41 9.30 -15.22
C LYS A 114 -16.72 8.56 -16.52
N GLN A 115 -15.82 7.71 -17.01
CA GLN A 115 -16.08 6.86 -18.18
C GLN A 115 -17.20 5.85 -17.89
N MET A 116 -17.16 5.24 -16.70
CA MET A 116 -18.14 4.22 -16.27
C MET A 116 -19.56 4.78 -16.14
N MET A 117 -19.74 6.05 -15.82
CA MET A 117 -21.07 6.71 -15.79
C MET A 117 -21.82 6.64 -17.14
N GLY A 118 -21.11 6.55 -18.27
CA GLY A 118 -21.71 6.41 -19.59
C GLY A 118 -22.25 5.01 -19.91
N PHE A 119 -22.02 4.02 -19.05
CA PHE A 119 -22.38 2.62 -19.28
C PHE A 119 -23.52 2.15 -18.35
N PRO A 120 -24.36 1.20 -18.81
CA PRO A 120 -25.43 0.65 -17.99
C PRO A 120 -24.87 -0.15 -16.81
N LYS A 121 -25.65 -0.23 -15.71
CA LYS A 121 -25.27 -0.91 -14.46
C LYS A 121 -24.63 -2.30 -14.63
N PRO A 122 -25.11 -3.22 -15.49
CA PRO A 122 -24.47 -4.53 -15.68
C PRO A 122 -23.03 -4.42 -16.19
N ASP A 123 -22.78 -3.51 -17.13
CA ASP A 123 -21.46 -3.31 -17.74
C ASP A 123 -20.50 -2.64 -16.75
N ARG A 124 -21.02 -1.74 -15.90
CA ARG A 124 -20.24 -1.16 -14.79
C ARG A 124 -19.71 -2.22 -13.83
N VAL A 125 -20.54 -3.18 -13.44
CA VAL A 125 -20.11 -4.29 -12.57
C VAL A 125 -19.07 -5.16 -13.27
N ALA A 126 -19.23 -5.42 -14.58
CA ALA A 126 -18.25 -6.17 -15.36
C ALA A 126 -16.89 -5.44 -15.43
N MET A 127 -16.90 -4.11 -15.59
CA MET A 127 -15.69 -3.29 -15.58
C MET A 127 -15.02 -3.23 -14.21
N MET A 128 -15.77 -3.07 -13.12
CA MET A 128 -15.20 -3.07 -11.77
C MET A 128 -14.51 -4.40 -11.42
N ARG A 129 -15.02 -5.53 -11.91
CA ARG A 129 -14.41 -6.86 -11.71
C ARG A 129 -13.05 -7.01 -12.40
N ARG A 130 -12.76 -6.20 -13.42
CA ARG A 130 -11.47 -6.20 -14.13
C ARG A 130 -10.42 -5.30 -13.48
N LEU A 131 -10.83 -4.42 -12.56
CA LEU A 131 -9.92 -3.50 -11.87
C LEU A 131 -9.23 -4.16 -10.66
N PRO A 132 -7.99 -3.78 -10.33
CA PRO A 132 -7.33 -4.20 -9.10
C PRO A 132 -8.16 -3.81 -7.87
N GLY A 133 -8.22 -4.69 -6.87
CA GLY A 133 -9.01 -4.47 -5.64
C GLY A 133 -8.92 -3.07 -4.99
N PRO A 134 -7.73 -2.47 -4.79
CA PRO A 134 -7.64 -1.13 -4.22
C PRO A 134 -8.20 -0.05 -5.16
N THR A 135 -7.91 -0.14 -6.47
CA THR A 135 -8.42 0.79 -7.49
C THR A 135 -9.93 0.69 -7.63
N ALA A 136 -10.50 -0.52 -7.61
CA ALA A 136 -11.94 -0.75 -7.69
C ALA A 136 -12.70 -0.09 -6.53
N ARG A 137 -12.14 -0.09 -5.31
CA ARG A 137 -12.74 0.59 -4.16
C ARG A 137 -12.74 2.12 -4.33
N GLN A 138 -11.65 2.68 -4.85
CA GLN A 138 -11.57 4.11 -5.14
C GLN A 138 -12.54 4.53 -6.25
N VAL A 139 -12.61 3.75 -7.32
CA VAL A 139 -13.57 3.97 -8.42
C VAL A 139 -15.02 3.88 -7.91
N ALA A 140 -15.33 2.93 -7.03
CA ALA A 140 -16.65 2.82 -6.43
C ALA A 140 -17.03 4.04 -5.57
N ALA A 141 -16.08 4.59 -4.81
CA ALA A 141 -16.30 5.82 -4.05
C ALA A 141 -16.60 7.01 -4.97
N TYR A 142 -15.78 7.22 -6.01
CA TYR A 142 -16.03 8.29 -6.98
C TYR A 142 -17.33 8.10 -7.77
N LEU A 143 -17.70 6.87 -8.10
CA LEU A 143 -18.99 6.58 -8.74
C LEU A 143 -20.16 6.97 -7.83
N SER A 144 -20.09 6.70 -6.52
CA SER A 144 -21.15 7.10 -5.60
C SER A 144 -21.28 8.61 -5.44
N GLU A 145 -20.16 9.34 -5.46
CA GLU A 145 -20.15 10.81 -5.44
C GLU A 145 -20.75 11.38 -6.73
N LEU A 146 -20.33 10.87 -7.89
CA LEU A 146 -20.84 11.32 -9.19
C LEU A 146 -22.32 11.00 -9.40
N GLU A 147 -22.80 9.86 -8.89
CA GLU A 147 -24.23 9.54 -8.92
C GLU A 147 -25.05 10.46 -8.00
N ALA A 148 -24.50 10.84 -6.84
CA ALA A 148 -25.15 11.80 -5.93
C ALA A 148 -25.26 13.19 -6.56
N ASP A 149 -24.20 13.69 -7.20
CA ASP A 149 -24.18 14.98 -7.90
C ASP A 149 -25.17 15.05 -9.08
N THR A 150 -25.48 13.91 -9.71
CA THR A 150 -26.47 13.84 -10.80
C THR A 150 -27.92 13.68 -10.34
N ALA A 151 -28.15 13.45 -9.04
CA ALA A 151 -29.48 13.25 -8.47
C ALA A 151 -30.06 14.53 -7.83
N GLU A 152 -29.26 15.60 -7.71
CA GLU A 152 -29.72 16.97 -7.43
C GLU A 152 -30.14 17.69 -8.71
#